data_AF-A0A673BYJ8-F1
#
_entry.id   AF-A0A673BYJ8-F1
#
_cell.length_a   1.000
_cell.length_b   1.000
_cell.length_c   1.000
_cell.angle_alpha   90.00
_cell.angle_beta   90.00
_cell.angle_gamma   90.00
#
_symmetry.space_group_name_H-M   'P 1'
#
loop_
_entity.id
_entity.type
_entity.pdbx_description
1 polymer ?
#
loop_
_entity_poly.entity_id
_entity_poly.type
_entity_poly.pdbx_seq_one_letter_code
_entity_poly.pdbx_strand_id
1 'polypeptide(L)'
;MLEKVLFLLCLTPALAQEPCFPGSSHAYKVRISIKTALGNQAYVWNDNEMYLFRAAMAFALRSYHNGQEFNVSNIMVCNETPRVSFWFVVSSPENSSVLLKKGDVENAIRKSRNRINGAFLLTDQTLEFIDIPPTLAAPVMPVTPPWLIVFGVVMGAVGAGIIFLLVSSLVQSKRKKNKKTLDEDREDMRGIENGLGCDNLGGVYNTTFSDGDKFTPM
;
A
#
# COMPACT_ATOMS: atom_id res chain seq x y z
N MET A 1 22.63 -83.69 -6.10
CA MET A 1 22.90 -82.77 -4.97
C MET A 1 23.55 -81.48 -5.47
N LEU A 2 22.98 -80.79 -6.47
CA LEU A 2 23.49 -79.46 -6.88
C LEU A 2 22.46 -78.69 -7.74
N GLU A 3 21.17 -78.88 -7.49
CA GLU A 3 20.11 -78.30 -8.33
C GLU A 3 19.16 -77.39 -7.54
N LYS A 4 19.53 -77.09 -6.28
CA LYS A 4 18.72 -76.29 -5.36
C LYS A 4 19.56 -75.25 -4.61
N VAL A 5 20.62 -74.74 -5.24
CA VAL A 5 21.34 -73.59 -4.72
C VAL A 5 20.88 -72.37 -5.51
N LEU A 6 19.76 -71.85 -5.01
CA LEU A 6 19.67 -70.45 -4.65
C LEU A 6 19.63 -69.45 -5.83
N PHE A 7 18.55 -69.53 -6.60
CA PHE A 7 17.92 -68.42 -7.34
C PHE A 7 17.40 -67.32 -6.38
N LEU A 8 18.24 -66.86 -5.45
CA LEU A 8 17.99 -65.73 -4.55
C LEU A 8 19.15 -64.75 -4.67
N LEU A 9 19.44 -64.31 -5.89
CA LEU A 9 20.06 -63.00 -6.09
C LEU A 9 18.95 -61.98 -5.86
N CYS A 10 18.88 -61.57 -4.60
CA CYS A 10 18.02 -60.54 -4.06
C CYS A 10 17.84 -59.41 -5.06
N LEU A 11 16.61 -59.23 -5.54
CA LEU A 11 16.12 -57.89 -5.86
C LEU A 11 16.23 -57.09 -4.55
N THR A 12 17.33 -56.38 -4.38
CA THR A 12 17.33 -55.24 -3.48
C THR A 12 16.34 -54.25 -4.09
N PRO A 13 15.24 -53.89 -3.42
CA PRO A 13 14.63 -52.62 -3.75
C PRO A 13 15.72 -51.60 -3.46
N ALA A 14 16.29 -51.01 -4.51
CA ALA A 14 16.97 -49.74 -4.39
C ALA A 14 15.88 -48.77 -3.92
N LEU A 15 15.65 -48.76 -2.61
CA LEU A 15 14.79 -47.82 -1.92
C LEU A 15 15.59 -46.53 -1.95
N ALA A 16 15.58 -45.88 -3.11
CA ALA A 16 15.95 -44.49 -3.25
C ALA A 16 14.99 -43.77 -2.29
N GLN A 17 15.46 -43.51 -1.07
CA GLN A 17 14.74 -42.67 -0.13
C GLN A 17 14.53 -41.35 -0.85
N GLU A 18 13.30 -41.08 -1.27
CA GLU A 18 12.96 -39.76 -1.80
C GLU A 18 13.31 -38.76 -0.70
N PRO A 19 14.31 -37.88 -0.90
CA PRO A 19 14.89 -37.04 0.16
C PRO A 19 13.94 -35.93 0.63
N CYS A 20 12.68 -35.99 0.20
CA CYS A 20 11.72 -34.91 0.17
C CYS A 20 10.46 -35.34 0.93
N PHE A 21 10.66 -35.57 2.22
CA PHE A 21 9.58 -35.78 3.19
C PHE A 21 9.22 -34.46 3.87
N PRO A 22 7.94 -34.28 4.28
CA PRO A 22 7.51 -33.07 4.98
C PRO A 22 8.31 -32.89 6.28
N GLY A 23 8.94 -31.72 6.45
CA GLY A 23 9.74 -31.40 7.64
C GLY A 23 11.19 -31.92 7.61
N SER A 24 11.71 -32.34 6.46
CA SER A 24 13.15 -32.59 6.34
C SER A 24 13.95 -31.28 6.50
N SER A 25 15.15 -31.35 7.05
CA SER A 25 16.00 -30.18 7.33
C SER A 25 16.29 -29.32 6.08
N HIS A 26 16.30 -29.96 4.90
CA HIS A 26 16.61 -29.34 3.61
C HIS A 26 15.37 -29.10 2.73
N ALA A 27 14.16 -29.39 3.23
CA ALA A 27 12.92 -29.16 2.50
C ALA A 27 12.32 -27.80 2.86
N TYR A 28 11.81 -27.13 1.83
CA TYR A 28 11.13 -25.86 1.95
C TYR A 28 9.67 -26.00 1.60
N LYS A 29 8.80 -25.47 2.45
CA LYS A 29 7.37 -25.44 2.17
C LYS A 29 7.02 -24.16 1.41
N VAL A 30 6.32 -24.32 0.29
CA VAL A 30 5.77 -23.23 -0.50
C VAL A 30 4.25 -23.20 -0.33
N ARG A 31 3.70 -22.00 -0.20
CA ARG A 31 2.26 -21.77 -0.19
C ARG A 31 1.91 -20.73 -1.23
N ILE A 32 0.95 -21.06 -2.08
CA ILE A 32 0.54 -20.20 -3.18
C ILE A 32 -0.95 -19.87 -3.04
N SER A 33 -1.26 -18.58 -3.04
CA SER A 33 -2.63 -18.05 -2.91
C SER A 33 -3.05 -17.34 -4.19
N ILE A 34 -3.20 -18.11 -5.28
CA ILE A 34 -3.50 -17.58 -6.62
C ILE A 34 -4.83 -16.82 -6.65
N LYS A 35 -5.89 -17.38 -6.06
CA LYS A 35 -7.22 -16.74 -6.00
C LYS A 35 -7.19 -15.43 -5.21
N THR A 36 -6.37 -15.34 -4.17
CA THR A 36 -6.23 -14.11 -3.38
C THR A 36 -5.51 -13.02 -4.19
N ALA A 37 -4.52 -13.41 -5.01
CA ALA A 37 -3.75 -12.48 -5.84
C ALA A 37 -4.54 -11.96 -7.05
N LEU A 38 -5.23 -12.85 -7.76
CA LEU A 38 -5.77 -12.58 -9.10
C LEU A 38 -7.30 -12.57 -9.16
N GLY A 39 -7.99 -12.95 -8.08
CA GLY A 39 -9.45 -12.99 -8.02
C GLY A 39 -10.06 -13.81 -9.16
N ASN A 40 -10.81 -13.15 -10.03
CA ASN A 40 -11.50 -13.78 -11.16
C ASN A 40 -10.58 -14.13 -12.34
N GLN A 41 -9.35 -13.61 -12.38
CA GLN A 41 -8.34 -13.90 -13.40
C GLN A 41 -7.35 -14.98 -12.95
N ALA A 42 -7.68 -15.72 -11.88
CA ALA A 42 -6.82 -16.77 -11.36
C ALA A 42 -6.66 -17.92 -12.36
N TYR A 43 -5.41 -18.19 -12.75
CA TYR A 43 -5.06 -19.36 -13.55
C TYR A 43 -5.13 -20.65 -12.72
N VAL A 44 -5.22 -21.78 -13.41
CA VAL A 44 -5.23 -23.10 -12.80
C VAL A 44 -3.80 -23.58 -12.60
N TRP A 45 -3.48 -24.00 -11.38
CA TRP A 45 -2.20 -24.65 -11.09
C TRP A 45 -2.19 -26.05 -11.70
N ASN A 46 -1.32 -26.27 -12.69
CA ASN A 46 -1.18 -27.52 -13.44
C ASN A 46 0.31 -27.90 -13.57
N ASP A 47 0.58 -29.00 -14.28
CA ASP A 47 1.96 -29.47 -14.49
C ASP A 47 2.85 -28.47 -15.23
N ASN A 48 2.28 -27.62 -16.09
CA ASN A 48 3.03 -26.57 -16.78
C ASN A 48 3.48 -25.47 -15.82
N GLU A 49 2.59 -25.05 -14.91
CA GLU A 49 2.93 -24.10 -13.85
C GLU A 49 3.95 -24.69 -12.86
N MET A 50 3.83 -25.98 -12.56
CA MET A 50 4.81 -26.70 -11.76
C MET A 50 6.18 -26.75 -12.46
N TYR A 51 6.21 -27.00 -13.76
CA TYR A 51 7.44 -26.96 -14.56
C TYR A 51 8.05 -25.55 -14.57
N LEU A 52 7.23 -24.53 -14.78
CA LEU A 52 7.64 -23.12 -14.72
C LEU A 52 8.22 -22.78 -13.35
N PHE A 53 7.64 -23.30 -12.27
CA PHE A 53 8.14 -23.08 -10.91
C PHE A 53 9.53 -23.67 -10.73
N ARG A 54 9.71 -24.94 -11.13
CA ARG A 54 11.02 -25.60 -11.09
C ARG A 54 12.04 -24.88 -11.96
N ALA A 55 11.64 -24.37 -13.13
CA ALA A 55 12.51 -23.59 -14.00
C ALA A 55 12.89 -22.23 -13.39
N ALA A 56 11.95 -21.52 -12.75
CA ALA A 56 12.20 -20.27 -12.04
C ALA A 56 13.16 -20.47 -10.85
N MET A 57 13.00 -21.60 -10.13
CA MET A 57 13.90 -22.00 -9.05
C MET A 57 15.30 -22.36 -9.57
N ALA A 58 15.40 -23.14 -10.65
CA ALA A 58 16.67 -23.41 -11.32
C ALA A 58 17.35 -22.09 -11.73
N PHE A 59 16.60 -21.20 -12.37
CA PHE A 59 17.08 -19.88 -12.76
C PHE A 59 17.65 -19.08 -11.56
N ALA A 60 16.93 -19.06 -10.43
CA ALA A 60 17.36 -18.36 -9.22
C ALA A 60 18.69 -18.90 -8.68
N LEU A 61 18.85 -20.22 -8.68
CA LEU A 61 20.07 -20.90 -8.26
C LEU A 61 21.24 -20.62 -9.21
N ARG A 62 21.01 -20.68 -10.53
CA ARG A 62 22.01 -20.29 -11.54
C ARG A 62 22.48 -18.85 -11.33
N SER A 63 21.55 -17.94 -11.07
CA SER A 63 21.85 -16.52 -10.85
C SER A 63 22.60 -16.25 -9.53
N TYR A 64 22.54 -17.16 -8.57
CA TYR A 64 23.25 -17.07 -7.31
C TYR A 64 24.67 -17.66 -7.41
N HIS A 65 24.81 -18.83 -8.04
CA HIS A 65 26.08 -19.55 -8.22
C HIS A 65 26.85 -19.16 -9.51
N ASN A 66 26.71 -17.92 -9.98
CA ASN A 66 27.44 -17.38 -11.13
C ASN A 66 27.38 -18.26 -12.42
N GLY A 67 26.22 -18.86 -12.69
CA GLY A 67 25.98 -19.58 -13.95
C GLY A 67 26.22 -21.09 -13.91
N GLN A 68 26.42 -21.69 -12.73
CA GLN A 68 26.45 -23.15 -12.59
C GLN A 68 25.19 -23.80 -13.17
N GLU A 69 25.29 -24.98 -13.80
CA GLU A 69 24.21 -25.60 -14.58
C GLU A 69 23.14 -26.30 -13.72
N PHE A 70 22.28 -25.53 -13.05
CA PHE A 70 21.10 -26.10 -12.37
C PHE A 70 19.98 -26.39 -13.36
N ASN A 71 19.48 -27.61 -13.44
CA ASN A 71 18.36 -27.98 -14.29
C ASN A 71 17.07 -28.20 -13.47
N VAL A 72 15.92 -28.27 -14.16
CA VAL A 72 14.60 -28.54 -13.58
C VAL A 72 14.58 -29.85 -12.79
N SER A 73 15.36 -30.85 -13.23
CA SER A 73 15.51 -32.14 -12.56
C SER A 73 16.19 -32.07 -11.20
N ASN A 74 16.97 -31.02 -10.93
CA ASN A 74 17.61 -30.81 -9.62
C ASN A 74 16.63 -30.30 -8.56
N ILE A 75 15.43 -29.85 -8.97
CA ILE A 75 14.38 -29.39 -8.07
C ILE A 75 13.36 -30.52 -7.92
N MET A 76 13.42 -31.20 -6.78
CA MET A 76 12.48 -32.25 -6.42
C MET A 76 11.31 -31.63 -5.66
N VAL A 77 10.08 -31.92 -6.08
CA VAL A 77 8.84 -31.42 -5.46
C VAL A 77 8.02 -32.59 -4.94
N CYS A 78 7.49 -32.47 -3.73
CA CYS A 78 6.75 -33.53 -3.05
C CYS A 78 5.57 -33.00 -2.25
N ASN A 79 4.63 -33.90 -1.96
CA ASN A 79 3.45 -33.62 -1.12
C ASN A 79 2.67 -32.39 -1.59
N GLU A 80 2.29 -32.41 -2.87
CA GLU A 80 1.42 -31.41 -3.47
C GLU A 80 -0.01 -31.54 -2.94
N THR A 81 -0.59 -30.43 -2.51
CA THR A 81 -1.96 -30.39 -2.01
C THR A 81 -2.89 -29.61 -2.95
N PRO A 82 -4.21 -29.87 -2.90
CA PRO A 82 -5.19 -29.14 -3.72
C PRO A 82 -5.23 -27.63 -3.49
N ARG A 83 -4.77 -27.14 -2.31
CA ARG A 83 -4.67 -25.70 -2.01
C ARG A 83 -3.38 -25.08 -2.54
N VAL A 84 -2.67 -25.78 -3.45
CA VAL A 84 -1.38 -25.37 -4.02
C VAL A 84 -0.36 -25.10 -2.92
N SER A 85 -0.07 -26.14 -2.15
CA SER A 85 1.08 -26.17 -1.25
C SER A 85 1.89 -27.40 -1.53
N PHE A 86 3.21 -27.26 -1.59
CA PHE A 86 4.11 -28.39 -1.79
C PHE A 86 5.42 -28.13 -1.06
N TRP A 87 6.19 -29.19 -0.90
CA TRP A 87 7.54 -29.14 -0.40
C TRP A 87 8.50 -29.29 -1.57
N PHE A 88 9.63 -28.58 -1.53
CA PHE A 88 10.68 -28.83 -2.50
C PHE A 88 12.05 -28.94 -1.83
N VAL A 89 12.92 -29.70 -2.49
CA VAL A 89 14.32 -29.91 -2.13
C VAL A 89 15.17 -29.67 -3.37
N VAL A 90 16.35 -29.10 -3.16
CA VAL A 90 17.31 -28.82 -4.24
C VAL A 90 18.51 -29.73 -4.10
N SER A 91 18.83 -30.47 -5.17
CA SER A 91 20.06 -31.25 -5.27
C SER A 91 21.19 -30.42 -5.89
N SER A 92 22.43 -30.85 -5.66
CA SER A 92 23.58 -30.37 -6.42
C SER A 92 23.44 -30.77 -7.91
N PRO A 93 23.94 -29.95 -8.86
CA PRO A 93 23.92 -30.28 -10.28
C PRO A 93 24.91 -31.41 -10.62
N GLU A 94 26.04 -31.50 -9.90
CA GLU A 94 27.06 -32.55 -10.10
C GLU A 94 26.63 -33.91 -9.55
N ASN A 95 25.86 -33.91 -8.45
CA ASN A 95 25.45 -35.12 -7.74
C ASN A 95 24.02 -34.97 -7.21
N SER A 96 23.09 -35.76 -7.75
CA SER A 96 21.68 -35.76 -7.35
C SER A 96 21.45 -36.29 -5.93
N SER A 97 22.38 -37.08 -5.39
CA SER A 97 22.35 -37.59 -4.02
C SER A 97 22.74 -36.55 -2.96
N VAL A 98 23.41 -35.47 -3.37
CA VAL A 98 23.88 -34.42 -2.46
C VAL A 98 22.90 -33.26 -2.49
N LEU A 99 22.37 -32.89 -1.32
CA LEU A 99 21.47 -31.76 -1.17
C LEU A 99 22.23 -30.44 -1.04
N LEU A 100 21.66 -29.37 -1.58
CA LEU A 100 22.24 -28.03 -1.48
C LEU A 100 22.11 -27.49 -0.04
N LYS A 101 23.07 -26.64 0.35
CA LYS A 101 23.05 -26.00 1.67
C LYS A 101 21.86 -25.07 1.80
N LYS A 102 21.23 -25.09 2.98
CA LYS A 102 20.02 -24.29 3.28
C LYS A 102 20.23 -22.79 3.01
N GLY A 103 21.34 -22.24 3.51
CA GLY A 103 21.67 -20.82 3.34
C GLY A 103 21.83 -20.39 1.88
N ASP A 104 22.36 -21.27 1.01
CA ASP A 104 22.57 -20.94 -0.40
C ASP A 104 21.24 -20.86 -1.14
N VAL A 105 20.33 -21.82 -0.89
CA VAL A 105 18.98 -21.82 -1.45
C VAL A 105 18.18 -20.60 -0.99
N GLU A 106 18.20 -20.29 0.31
CA GLU A 106 17.51 -19.13 0.87
C GLU A 106 18.01 -17.82 0.28
N ASN A 107 19.32 -17.66 0.15
CA ASN A 107 19.92 -16.46 -0.43
C ASN A 107 19.62 -16.35 -1.93
N ALA A 108 19.62 -17.47 -2.67
CA ALA A 108 19.25 -17.50 -4.08
C ALA A 108 17.78 -17.07 -4.30
N ILE A 109 16.87 -17.61 -3.48
CA ILE A 109 15.45 -17.24 -3.50
C ILE A 109 15.30 -15.78 -3.15
N ARG A 110 15.90 -15.31 -2.05
CA ARG A 110 15.82 -13.92 -1.60
C ARG A 110 16.30 -12.94 -2.67
N LYS A 111 17.40 -13.23 -3.35
CA LYS A 111 17.94 -12.40 -4.44
C LYS A 111 17.02 -12.37 -5.66
N SER A 112 16.38 -13.50 -5.99
CA SER A 112 15.55 -13.64 -7.20
C SER A 112 14.05 -13.51 -6.93
N ARG A 113 13.64 -13.16 -5.71
CA ARG A 113 12.25 -13.24 -5.26
C ARG A 113 11.31 -12.37 -6.09
N ASN A 114 11.73 -11.15 -6.40
CA ASN A 114 10.97 -10.24 -7.27
C ASN A 114 10.71 -10.85 -8.66
N ARG A 115 11.69 -11.58 -9.22
CA ARG A 115 11.55 -12.20 -10.55
C ARG A 115 10.68 -13.44 -10.50
N ILE A 116 10.80 -14.26 -9.45
CA ILE A 116 9.95 -15.44 -9.25
C ILE A 116 8.49 -14.98 -9.11
N ASN A 117 8.24 -14.03 -8.22
CA ASN A 117 6.92 -13.41 -8.04
C ASN A 117 6.36 -12.85 -9.35
N GLY A 118 7.19 -12.09 -10.09
CA GLY A 118 6.80 -11.53 -11.38
C GLY A 118 6.44 -12.57 -12.44
N ALA A 119 7.13 -13.73 -12.46
CA ALA A 119 6.82 -14.81 -13.41
C ALA A 119 5.42 -15.41 -13.18
N PHE A 120 4.92 -15.42 -11.95
CA PHE A 120 3.62 -15.96 -11.58
C PHE A 120 2.53 -14.91 -11.40
N LEU A 121 2.85 -13.62 -11.59
CA LEU A 121 1.97 -12.49 -11.27
C LEU A 121 1.52 -12.49 -9.80
N LEU A 122 2.39 -12.98 -8.92
CA LEU A 122 2.15 -13.08 -7.48
C LEU A 122 3.00 -12.06 -6.73
N THR A 123 2.60 -11.76 -5.50
CA THR A 123 3.35 -10.91 -4.56
C THR A 123 3.94 -11.74 -3.43
N ASP A 124 4.85 -11.15 -2.64
CA ASP A 124 5.48 -11.78 -1.48
C ASP A 124 4.50 -12.32 -0.43
N GLN A 125 3.28 -11.78 -0.39
CA GLN A 125 2.21 -12.23 0.51
C GLN A 125 1.42 -13.42 -0.06
N THR A 126 1.38 -13.54 -1.37
CA THR A 126 0.58 -14.59 -2.05
C THR A 126 1.42 -15.79 -2.46
N LEU A 127 2.74 -15.60 -2.63
CA LEU A 127 3.72 -16.66 -2.81
C LEU A 127 4.68 -16.65 -1.62
N GLU A 128 4.37 -17.53 -0.66
CA GLU A 128 5.09 -17.62 0.60
C GLU A 128 6.05 -18.81 0.58
N PHE A 129 7.32 -18.52 0.85
CA PHE A 129 8.31 -19.52 1.24
C PHE A 129 8.38 -19.54 2.77
N ILE A 130 7.94 -20.64 3.38
CA ILE A 130 8.00 -20.79 4.84
C ILE A 130 9.47 -20.72 5.28
N ASP A 131 9.72 -20.02 6.39
CA ASP A 131 11.05 -19.71 6.95
C ASP A 131 11.91 -18.71 6.17
N ILE A 132 11.45 -18.20 5.02
CA ILE A 132 12.16 -17.16 4.25
C ILE A 132 11.38 -15.84 4.33
N PRO A 133 11.87 -14.83 5.08
CA PRO A 133 11.14 -13.58 5.25
C PRO A 133 10.92 -12.87 3.90
N PRO A 134 9.79 -12.17 3.74
CA PRO A 134 9.49 -11.40 2.54
C PRO A 134 10.54 -10.31 2.31
N THR A 135 10.76 -9.97 1.04
CA THR A 135 11.73 -8.94 0.62
C THR A 135 11.14 -7.54 0.64
N LEU A 136 9.81 -7.42 0.62
CA LEU A 136 9.14 -6.14 0.80
C LEU A 136 9.37 -5.64 2.23
N ALA A 137 9.99 -4.45 2.34
CA ALA A 137 9.96 -3.67 3.56
C ALA A 137 8.49 -3.48 3.98
N ALA A 138 8.23 -3.54 5.29
CA ALA A 138 6.91 -3.22 5.82
C ALA A 138 6.44 -1.88 5.21
N PRO A 139 5.16 -1.75 4.80
CA PRO A 139 4.64 -0.51 4.23
C PRO A 139 5.11 0.67 5.06
N VAL A 140 5.83 1.59 4.42
CA VAL A 140 6.38 2.77 5.10
C VAL A 140 5.19 3.59 5.57
N MET A 141 4.85 3.48 6.85
CA MET A 141 3.82 4.32 7.43
C MET A 141 4.39 5.74 7.43
N PRO A 142 3.69 6.72 6.83
CA PRO A 142 4.16 8.10 6.86
C PRO A 142 4.30 8.53 8.33
N VAL A 143 5.42 9.15 8.66
CA VAL A 143 5.76 9.59 10.03
C VAL A 143 4.71 10.57 10.59
N THR A 144 3.99 11.25 9.70
CA THR A 144 2.85 12.09 10.05
C THR A 144 1.55 11.54 9.45
N PRO A 145 0.47 11.45 10.25
CA PRO A 145 -0.83 11.09 9.73
C PRO A 145 -1.32 12.08 8.65
N PRO A 146 -1.89 11.62 7.52
CA PRO A 146 -2.33 12.49 6.43
C PRO A 146 -3.33 13.58 6.83
N TRP A 147 -4.19 13.31 7.82
CA TRP A 147 -5.16 14.28 8.32
C TRP A 147 -4.52 15.53 8.95
N LEU A 148 -3.30 15.41 9.48
CA LEU A 148 -2.58 16.51 10.11
C LEU A 148 -2.06 17.52 9.07
N ILE A 149 -1.72 17.03 7.87
CA ILE A 149 -1.37 17.86 6.71
C ILE A 149 -2.61 18.63 6.24
N VAL A 150 -3.74 17.94 6.09
CA VAL A 150 -5.01 18.57 5.68
C VAL A 150 -5.44 19.64 6.69
N PHE A 151 -5.34 19.35 7.98
CA PHE A 151 -5.63 20.31 9.05
C PHE A 151 -4.75 21.56 8.95
N GLY A 152 -3.44 21.40 8.75
CA GLY A 152 -2.50 22.51 8.62
C GLY A 152 -2.85 23.44 7.44
N VAL A 153 -3.20 22.87 6.29
CA VAL A 153 -3.60 23.64 5.10
C VAL A 153 -4.90 24.41 5.34
N VAL A 154 -5.90 23.78 5.95
CA VAL A 154 -7.20 24.41 6.25
C VAL A 154 -7.02 25.56 7.24
N MET A 155 -6.30 25.34 8.34
CA MET A 155 -6.05 26.38 9.34
C MET A 155 -5.20 27.53 8.78
N GLY A 156 -4.24 27.23 7.90
CA GLY A 156 -3.45 28.24 7.19
C GLY A 156 -4.31 29.12 6.27
N ALA A 157 -5.19 28.52 5.49
CA ALA A 157 -6.10 29.25 4.61
C ALA A 157 -7.08 30.13 5.38
N VAL A 158 -7.66 29.61 6.48
CA VAL A 158 -8.55 30.36 7.36
C VAL A 158 -7.81 31.53 8.01
N GLY A 159 -6.60 31.30 8.53
CA GLY A 159 -5.76 32.35 9.11
C GLY A 159 -5.41 33.46 8.11
N ALA A 160 -4.99 33.09 6.90
CA ALA A 160 -4.72 34.05 5.83
C ALA A 160 -5.97 34.85 5.45
N GLY A 161 -7.14 34.20 5.39
CA GLY A 161 -8.43 34.86 5.17
C GLY A 161 -8.77 35.89 6.25
N ILE A 162 -8.60 35.55 7.53
CA ILE A 162 -8.84 36.46 8.65
C ILE A 162 -7.90 37.66 8.59
N ILE A 163 -6.60 37.43 8.37
CA ILE A 163 -5.61 38.51 8.27
C ILE A 163 -5.95 39.44 7.11
N PHE A 164 -6.30 38.90 5.94
CA PHE A 164 -6.70 39.68 4.77
C PHE A 164 -7.94 40.55 5.06
N LEU A 165 -8.95 40.00 5.75
CA LEU A 165 -10.14 40.74 6.14
C LEU A 165 -9.83 41.89 7.12
N LEU A 166 -8.97 41.66 8.12
CA LEU A 166 -8.57 42.70 9.07
C LEU A 166 -7.80 43.84 8.39
N VAL A 167 -6.82 43.51 7.54
CA VAL A 167 -6.05 44.51 6.79
C VAL A 167 -6.96 45.30 5.84
N SER A 168 -7.86 44.60 5.12
CA SER A 168 -8.81 45.24 4.23
C SER A 168 -9.77 46.17 4.97
N SER A 169 -10.27 45.78 6.14
CA SER A 169 -11.15 46.60 6.99
C SER A 169 -10.45 47.88 7.48
N LEU A 170 -9.18 47.77 7.91
CA LEU A 170 -8.39 48.93 8.33
C LEU A 170 -8.06 49.88 7.17
N VAL A 171 -7.73 49.34 5.99
CA VAL A 171 -7.48 50.14 4.78
C VAL A 171 -8.76 50.83 4.30
N GLN A 172 -9.91 50.16 4.32
CA GLN A 172 -11.19 50.78 3.99
C GLN A 172 -11.59 51.86 4.98
N SER A 173 -11.36 51.66 6.28
CA SER A 173 -11.58 52.68 7.31
C SER A 173 -10.72 53.93 7.08
N LYS A 174 -9.44 53.75 6.72
CA LYS A 174 -8.56 54.87 6.35
C LYS A 174 -8.98 55.56 5.05
N ARG A 175 -9.41 54.82 4.03
CA ARG A 175 -9.93 55.39 2.78
C ARG A 175 -11.25 56.16 2.99
N LYS A 176 -12.13 55.70 3.87
CA LYS A 176 -13.35 56.44 4.25
C LYS A 176 -13.04 57.73 5.01
N LYS A 177 -12.00 57.76 5.86
CA LYS A 177 -11.54 58.98 6.51
C LYS A 177 -10.96 59.99 5.52
N ASN A 178 -10.04 59.57 4.63
CA ASN A 178 -9.51 60.47 3.60
C ASN A 178 -10.57 60.95 2.60
N LYS A 179 -11.59 60.15 2.29
CA LYS A 179 -12.69 60.58 1.43
C LYS A 179 -13.58 61.63 2.11
N LYS A 180 -13.84 61.49 3.42
CA LYS A 180 -14.55 62.53 4.20
C LYS A 180 -13.78 63.85 4.27
N THR A 181 -12.46 63.80 4.47
CA THR A 181 -11.63 65.01 4.47
C THR A 181 -11.59 65.71 3.10
N LEU A 182 -11.57 64.92 2.01
CA LEU A 182 -11.58 65.46 0.64
C LEU A 182 -12.96 66.01 0.21
N ASP A 183 -14.06 65.51 0.80
CA ASP A 183 -15.42 66.03 0.57
C ASP A 183 -15.68 67.28 1.43
N GLU A 184 -15.19 67.35 2.69
CA GLU A 184 -15.22 68.57 3.51
C GLU A 184 -14.43 69.74 2.87
N ASP A 185 -13.25 69.47 2.30
CA ASP A 185 -12.46 70.48 1.56
C ASP A 185 -13.12 70.92 0.22
N ARG A 186 -14.08 70.14 -0.31
CA ARG A 186 -14.84 70.48 -1.53
C ARG A 186 -16.14 71.22 -1.24
N GLU A 187 -16.74 71.00 -0.08
CA GLU A 187 -17.96 71.70 0.33
C GLU A 187 -17.68 73.17 0.73
N ASP A 188 -16.50 73.47 1.27
CA ASP A 188 -16.09 74.84 1.62
C ASP A 188 -15.84 75.75 0.40
N MET A 189 -15.71 75.18 -0.81
CA MET A 189 -15.49 75.95 -2.06
C MET A 189 -16.78 76.19 -2.87
N ARG A 190 -17.94 75.66 -2.46
CA ARG A 190 -19.17 75.65 -3.29
C ARG A 190 -20.38 76.41 -2.74
N GLY A 191 -20.19 77.24 -1.72
CA GLY A 191 -21.25 78.01 -1.06
C GLY A 191 -21.54 79.40 -1.62
N ILE A 192 -21.65 79.59 -2.94
CA ILE A 192 -22.30 80.78 -3.53
C ILE A 192 -23.15 80.33 -4.73
N GLU A 193 -24.46 80.22 -4.53
CA GLU A 193 -25.59 80.50 -5.48
C GLU A 193 -26.84 79.61 -5.27
N ASN A 194 -27.86 80.25 -4.70
CA ASN A 194 -29.31 80.25 -5.00
C ASN A 194 -29.99 79.03 -5.68
N GLY A 195 -31.11 78.59 -5.08
CA GLY A 195 -32.33 78.29 -5.84
C GLY A 195 -33.12 77.03 -5.44
N LEU A 196 -34.30 77.25 -4.85
CA LEU A 196 -35.60 76.59 -5.09
C LEU A 196 -35.71 75.04 -5.18
N GLY A 197 -36.65 74.47 -4.42
CA GLY A 197 -37.38 73.27 -4.83
C GLY A 197 -37.82 72.35 -3.67
N CYS A 198 -39.12 72.28 -3.43
CA CYS A 198 -39.77 71.38 -2.48
C CYS A 198 -39.71 69.90 -2.92
N ASP A 199 -39.73 68.97 -1.96
CA ASP A 199 -40.71 67.86 -1.82
C ASP A 199 -40.17 66.67 -1.00
N ASN A 200 -40.65 66.55 0.25
CA ASN A 200 -41.36 65.40 0.88
C ASN A 200 -41.09 63.97 0.35
N LEU A 201 -41.08 62.86 1.11
CA LEU A 201 -41.15 62.51 2.54
C LEU A 201 -41.19 60.95 2.55
N GLY A 202 -40.58 60.26 3.51
CA GLY A 202 -40.77 58.80 3.62
C GLY A 202 -39.91 58.05 4.64
N GLY A 203 -39.73 58.58 5.85
CA GLY A 203 -39.15 57.85 6.97
C GLY A 203 -40.26 57.24 7.84
N VAL A 204 -40.25 55.92 8.01
CA VAL A 204 -41.14 55.22 8.95
C VAL A 204 -40.40 55.09 10.30
N TYR A 205 -40.97 55.66 11.36
CA TYR A 205 -40.51 55.54 12.74
C TYR A 205 -41.44 54.60 13.51
N ASN A 206 -40.86 53.70 14.34
CA ASN A 206 -41.59 52.83 15.26
C ASN A 206 -42.11 53.64 16.46
N THR A 207 -43.38 53.49 16.77
CA THR A 207 -44.04 54.15 17.90
C THR A 207 -44.37 53.16 19.02
N THR A 208 -44.23 53.68 20.25
CA THR A 208 -45.13 53.45 21.39
C THR A 208 -44.65 52.50 22.48
N PHE A 209 -43.90 53.11 23.40
CA PHE A 209 -44.01 52.95 24.85
C PHE A 209 -45.44 53.34 25.30
N SER A 210 -46.11 52.50 26.10
CA SER A 210 -47.42 52.80 26.69
C SER A 210 -47.30 52.70 28.20
N ASP A 211 -47.44 53.84 28.89
CA ASP A 211 -47.50 53.95 30.35
C ASP A 211 -48.94 53.77 30.85
N GLY A 212 -49.06 53.29 32.11
CA GLY A 212 -50.07 53.82 33.04
C GLY A 212 -51.33 52.98 33.31
N ASP A 213 -51.28 52.27 34.44
CA ASP A 213 -52.33 52.17 35.47
C ASP A 213 -53.53 51.21 35.30
N LYS A 214 -53.48 50.11 36.08
CA LYS A 214 -54.62 49.76 36.96
C LYS A 214 -54.20 48.99 38.21
N PHE A 215 -54.40 49.66 39.34
CA PHE A 215 -54.24 49.22 40.71
C PHE A 215 -55.06 47.97 41.07
N THR A 216 -54.48 47.09 41.90
CA THR A 216 -55.19 46.14 42.79
C THR A 216 -55.80 46.88 43.99
N PRO A 217 -56.92 46.39 44.56
CA PRO A 217 -56.79 45.92 45.95
C PRO A 217 -57.68 44.70 46.33
N MET A 218 -57.13 43.93 47.28
CA MET A 218 -57.67 42.89 48.19
C MET A 218 -58.29 41.63 47.58
#